data_AF-A0A7K2VYL9-F1
#
_entry.id   AF-A0A7K2VYL9-F1
#
_cell.length_a   1.000
_cell.length_b   1.000
_cell.length_c   1.000
_cell.angle_alpha   90.00
_cell.angle_beta   90.00
_cell.angle_gamma   90.00
#
_symmetry.space_group_name_H-M   'P 1'
#
loop_
_entity.id
_entity.type
_entity.pdbx_description
1 polymer ?
#
loop_
_entity_poly.entity_id
_entity_poly.type
_entity_poly.pdbx_seq_one_letter_code
_entity_poly.pdbx_strand_id
1 'polypeptide(L)'
;MTEQTPEPTFRDSVTRLAALGALLDEVKAAYAEARTDVQHHLNTQYKTSGTTKVDALLPGGTKVGSVSRTGGETAAQIVDDEAFTAWVRDTFPSEHVVEIVPMQVRTNVRPAWQARALAAMTAAGVPRYVDEATGEVHEVPGVEMRPSKAAGLRMTYTRKSKNSPCDGRELVAEAWRSGALARHVLPALAPAAPPAEDAPAEQAGEPAKAAV
;
A
#
# COMPACT_ATOMS: atom_id res chain seq x y z
N MET A 1 42.67 -10.21 24.12
CA MET A 1 41.94 -9.52 25.20
C MET A 1 40.51 -9.37 24.73
N THR A 2 39.59 -10.17 25.25
CA THR A 2 38.16 -10.05 24.95
C THR A 2 37.57 -8.95 25.81
N GLU A 3 37.27 -7.81 25.20
CA GLU A 3 36.44 -6.77 25.81
C GLU A 3 35.04 -7.36 26.06
N GLN A 4 34.74 -7.69 27.31
CA GLN A 4 33.37 -7.99 27.71
C GLN A 4 32.60 -6.68 27.78
N THR A 5 31.72 -6.44 26.80
CA THR A 5 30.73 -5.37 26.87
C THR A 5 29.90 -5.56 28.15
N PRO A 6 29.84 -4.58 29.06
CA PRO A 6 29.08 -4.72 30.31
C PRO A 6 27.61 -5.04 29.98
N GLU A 7 27.04 -6.03 30.69
CA GLU A 7 25.64 -6.38 30.49
C GLU A 7 24.74 -5.17 30.80
N PRO A 8 23.74 -4.89 29.94
CA PRO A 8 22.87 -3.74 30.12
C PRO A 8 22.09 -3.88 31.42
N THR A 9 22.06 -2.83 32.22
CA THR A 9 21.27 -2.82 33.45
C THR A 9 19.78 -2.83 33.13
N PHE A 10 18.93 -3.17 34.11
CA PHE A 10 17.47 -3.02 33.95
C PHE A 10 17.08 -1.59 33.59
N ARG A 11 17.77 -0.59 34.16
CA ARG A 11 17.56 0.82 33.85
C ARG A 11 17.91 1.14 32.38
N ASP A 12 19.00 0.57 31.87
CA ASP A 12 19.38 0.74 30.45
C ASP A 12 18.35 0.09 29.53
N SER A 13 17.81 -1.06 29.92
CA SER A 13 16.75 -1.74 29.17
C SER A 13 15.45 -0.94 29.13
N VAL A 14 15.04 -0.35 30.26
CA VAL A 14 13.86 0.54 30.32
C VAL A 14 14.09 1.81 29.50
N THR A 15 15.30 2.40 29.58
CA THR A 15 15.65 3.58 28.78
C THR A 15 15.63 3.27 27.29
N ARG A 16 16.17 2.12 26.90
CA ARG A 16 16.13 1.63 25.50
C ARG A 16 14.70 1.43 25.02
N LEU A 17 13.82 0.86 25.84
CA LEU A 17 12.41 0.69 25.50
C LEU A 17 11.73 2.04 25.26
N ALA A 18 11.94 3.02 26.16
CA ALA A 18 11.36 4.36 26.03
C ALA A 18 11.85 5.07 24.76
N ALA A 19 13.16 5.01 24.47
CA ALA A 19 13.74 5.59 23.27
C ALA A 19 13.19 4.95 21.99
N LEU A 20 13.15 3.62 21.92
CA LEU A 20 12.59 2.91 20.76
C LEU A 20 11.10 3.17 20.57
N GLY A 21 10.34 3.31 21.66
CA GLY A 21 8.92 3.68 21.62
C GLY A 21 8.70 5.04 20.97
N ALA A 22 9.43 6.06 21.43
CA ALA A 22 9.34 7.42 20.88
C ALA A 22 9.72 7.47 19.39
N LEU A 23 10.83 6.83 19.01
CA LEU A 23 11.27 6.76 17.61
C LEU A 23 10.27 6.00 16.74
N LEU A 24 9.68 4.93 17.26
CA LEU A 24 8.67 4.16 16.53
C LEU A 24 7.44 5.02 16.20
N ASP A 25 6.99 5.87 17.13
CA ASP A 25 5.83 6.73 16.89
C ASP A 25 6.13 7.82 15.85
N GLU A 26 7.34 8.37 15.86
CA GLU A 26 7.80 9.29 14.80
C GLU A 26 7.86 8.58 13.43
N VAL A 27 8.43 7.37 13.38
CA VAL A 27 8.45 6.54 12.15
C VAL A 27 7.05 6.23 11.66
N LYS A 28 6.11 5.92 12.56
CA LYS A 28 4.71 5.65 12.18
C LYS A 28 4.06 6.89 11.56
N ALA A 29 4.27 8.07 12.14
CA ALA A 29 3.73 9.32 11.61
C ALA A 29 4.28 9.61 10.21
N ALA A 30 5.61 9.57 10.05
CA ALA A 30 6.27 9.79 8.76
C ALA A 30 5.87 8.72 7.72
N TYR A 31 5.71 7.47 8.14
CA TYR A 31 5.24 6.40 7.28
C TYR A 31 3.79 6.64 6.80
N ALA A 32 2.91 7.15 7.68
CA ALA A 32 1.54 7.46 7.33
C ALA A 32 1.45 8.62 6.31
N GLU A 33 2.27 9.66 6.49
CA GLU A 33 2.41 10.77 5.55
C GLU A 33 2.92 10.28 4.19
N ALA A 34 4.07 9.58 4.17
CA ALA A 34 4.64 9.03 2.95
C ALA A 34 3.68 8.09 2.22
N ARG A 35 2.90 7.29 2.96
CA ARG A 35 1.86 6.42 2.39
C ARG A 35 0.76 7.22 1.72
N THR A 36 0.35 8.35 2.31
CA THR A 36 -0.67 9.25 1.76
C THR A 36 -0.18 9.90 0.47
N ASP A 37 1.06 10.39 0.45
CA ASP A 37 1.66 10.99 -0.75
C ASP A 37 1.77 9.99 -1.90
N VAL A 38 2.29 8.79 -1.62
CA VAL A 38 2.40 7.74 -2.64
C VAL A 38 1.02 7.32 -3.16
N GLN A 39 -0.01 7.27 -2.30
CA GLN A 39 -1.38 7.00 -2.73
C GLN A 39 -1.90 8.09 -3.66
N HIS A 40 -1.64 9.37 -3.35
CA HIS A 40 -2.03 10.50 -4.19
C HIS A 40 -1.34 10.45 -5.57
N HIS A 41 -0.03 10.19 -5.58
CA HIS A 41 0.73 10.04 -6.82
C HIS A 41 0.27 8.86 -7.67
N LEU A 42 0.00 7.70 -7.07
CA LEU A 42 -0.52 6.54 -7.81
C LEU A 42 -1.93 6.78 -8.36
N ASN A 43 -2.78 7.49 -7.63
CA ASN A 43 -4.09 7.85 -8.13
C ASN A 43 -4.00 8.79 -9.33
N THR A 44 -3.08 9.75 -9.31
CA THR A 44 -2.82 10.67 -10.41
C THR A 44 -2.23 9.96 -11.63
N GLN A 45 -1.23 9.10 -11.41
CA GLN A 45 -0.60 8.29 -12.46
C GLN A 45 -1.60 7.35 -13.12
N TYR A 46 -2.43 6.66 -12.34
CA TYR A 46 -3.47 5.80 -12.88
C TYR A 46 -4.47 6.57 -13.77
N LYS A 47 -4.90 7.77 -13.35
CA LYS A 47 -5.79 8.60 -14.18
C LYS A 47 -5.15 9.06 -15.49
N THR A 48 -3.84 9.23 -15.52
CA THR A 48 -3.13 9.80 -16.66
C THR A 48 -2.65 8.73 -17.65
N SER A 49 -2.08 7.63 -17.14
CA SER A 49 -1.40 6.60 -17.93
C SER A 49 -1.91 5.18 -17.70
N GLY A 50 -2.88 4.99 -16.80
CA GLY A 50 -3.36 3.66 -16.40
C GLY A 50 -2.34 2.84 -15.60
N THR A 51 -1.21 3.42 -15.20
CA THR A 51 -0.17 2.69 -14.48
C THR A 51 -0.64 2.33 -13.07
N THR A 52 -0.61 1.04 -12.75
CA THR A 52 -1.05 0.49 -11.46
C THR A 52 0.10 0.08 -10.55
N LYS A 53 1.34 0.05 -11.07
CA LYS A 53 2.52 -0.45 -10.37
C LYS A 53 3.73 0.41 -10.65
N VAL A 54 4.46 0.75 -9.59
CA VAL A 54 5.71 1.51 -9.64
C VAL A 54 6.76 0.76 -8.83
N ASP A 55 7.97 0.66 -9.36
CA ASP A 55 9.08 0.01 -8.67
C ASP A 55 9.70 0.93 -7.61
N ALA A 56 10.00 0.36 -6.45
CA ALA A 56 10.74 1.04 -5.39
C ALA A 56 12.23 0.74 -5.57
N LEU A 57 13.01 1.78 -5.85
CA LEU A 57 14.45 1.69 -6.12
C LEU A 57 15.24 2.42 -5.02
N LEU A 58 16.40 1.88 -4.68
CA LEU A 58 17.39 2.58 -3.87
C LEU A 58 18.11 3.65 -4.70
N PRO A 59 18.74 4.64 -4.04
CA PRO A 59 19.76 5.47 -4.67
C PRO A 59 20.83 4.57 -5.30
N GLY A 60 20.97 4.62 -6.62
CA GLY A 60 21.80 3.67 -7.40
C GLY A 60 20.99 2.71 -8.30
N GLY A 61 19.66 2.75 -8.25
CA GLY A 61 18.79 2.01 -9.18
C GLY A 61 18.47 0.57 -8.76
N THR A 62 19.01 0.10 -7.63
CA THR A 62 18.74 -1.25 -7.12
C THR A 62 17.28 -1.38 -6.69
N LYS A 63 16.56 -2.36 -7.25
CA LYS A 63 15.15 -2.61 -6.91
C LYS A 63 15.00 -3.33 -5.57
N VAL A 64 14.29 -2.70 -4.65
CA VAL A 64 13.96 -3.25 -3.32
C VAL A 64 12.52 -3.73 -3.22
N GLY A 65 11.67 -3.29 -4.13
CA GLY A 65 10.27 -3.68 -4.11
C GLY A 65 9.47 -3.03 -5.22
N SER A 66 8.16 -3.09 -5.05
CA SER A 66 7.22 -2.40 -5.90
C SER A 66 5.99 -2.02 -5.10
N VAL A 67 5.48 -0.84 -5.39
CA VAL A 67 4.22 -0.34 -4.89
C VAL A 67 3.17 -0.56 -5.97
N SER A 68 2.07 -1.18 -5.59
CA SER A 68 0.92 -1.40 -6.46
C SER A 68 -0.30 -0.73 -5.87
N ARG A 69 -1.08 -0.09 -6.73
CA ARG A 69 -2.44 0.31 -6.42
C ARG A 69 -3.32 -0.94 -6.40
N THR A 70 -4.08 -1.11 -5.34
CA THR A 70 -5.01 -2.23 -5.15
C THR A 70 -6.43 -1.70 -5.03
N GLY A 71 -7.41 -2.35 -5.64
CA GLY A 71 -8.79 -1.87 -5.59
C GLY A 71 -9.04 -0.66 -6.50
N GLY A 72 -10.20 0.00 -6.30
CA GLY A 72 -10.78 0.86 -7.32
C GLY A 72 -11.43 0.06 -8.47
N GLU A 73 -11.57 -1.26 -8.30
CA GLU A 73 -12.41 -2.10 -9.16
C GLU A 73 -13.86 -1.73 -8.90
N THR A 74 -14.52 -1.28 -9.95
CA THR A 74 -15.95 -0.96 -9.93
C THR A 74 -16.72 -2.27 -9.98
N ALA A 75 -17.61 -2.50 -9.03
CA ALA A 75 -18.52 -3.64 -9.03
C ALA A 75 -19.96 -3.16 -9.14
N ALA A 76 -20.78 -3.98 -9.79
CA ALA A 76 -22.22 -3.79 -9.80
C ALA A 76 -22.76 -3.94 -8.38
N GLN A 77 -23.45 -2.91 -7.89
CA GLN A 77 -24.14 -2.90 -6.60
C GLN A 77 -25.59 -2.52 -6.82
N ILE A 78 -26.49 -3.19 -6.11
CA ILE A 78 -27.90 -2.83 -6.07
C ILE A 78 -28.03 -1.59 -5.18
N VAL A 79 -28.49 -0.50 -5.79
CA VAL A 79 -28.75 0.79 -5.14
C VAL A 79 -30.23 0.96 -4.87
N ASP A 80 -31.08 0.34 -5.71
CA ASP A 80 -32.53 0.30 -5.54
C ASP A 80 -33.00 -1.16 -5.63
N ASP A 81 -33.27 -1.74 -4.46
CA ASP A 81 -33.69 -3.13 -4.31
C ASP A 81 -35.11 -3.38 -4.85
N GLU A 82 -35.98 -2.36 -4.79
CA GLU A 82 -37.36 -2.46 -5.26
C GLU A 82 -37.40 -2.46 -6.78
N ALA A 83 -36.67 -1.54 -7.43
CA ALA A 83 -36.55 -1.50 -8.88
C ALA A 83 -35.89 -2.76 -9.43
N PHE A 84 -34.83 -3.25 -8.77
CA PHE A 84 -34.16 -4.48 -9.15
C PHE A 84 -35.09 -5.70 -9.03
N THR A 85 -35.80 -5.84 -7.90
CA THR A 85 -36.70 -6.97 -7.66
C THR A 85 -37.91 -6.96 -8.60
N ALA A 86 -38.49 -5.78 -8.89
CA ALA A 86 -39.57 -5.65 -9.85
C ALA A 86 -39.14 -6.06 -11.26
N TRP A 87 -37.96 -5.64 -11.69
CA TRP A 87 -37.41 -6.04 -12.99
C TRP A 87 -37.14 -7.55 -13.08
N VAL A 88 -36.59 -8.16 -12.02
CA VAL A 88 -36.37 -9.62 -11.98
C VAL A 88 -37.70 -10.37 -11.99
N ARG A 89 -38.72 -9.90 -11.28
CA ARG A 89 -40.06 -10.49 -11.30
C ARG A 89 -40.66 -10.49 -12.71
N ASP A 90 -40.51 -9.38 -13.44
CA ASP A 90 -41.13 -9.19 -14.74
C ASP A 90 -40.35 -9.87 -15.89
N THR A 91 -39.02 -9.94 -15.77
CA THR A 91 -38.12 -10.49 -16.82
C THR A 91 -37.72 -11.95 -16.57
N PHE A 92 -37.46 -12.32 -15.31
CA PHE A 92 -37.01 -13.65 -14.87
C PHE A 92 -37.88 -14.19 -13.73
N PRO A 93 -39.18 -14.45 -13.97
CA PRO A 93 -40.12 -14.84 -12.92
C PRO A 93 -39.73 -16.15 -12.20
N SER A 94 -38.93 -17.02 -12.83
CA SER A 94 -38.40 -18.25 -12.23
C SER A 94 -37.34 -18.01 -11.13
N GLU A 95 -36.72 -16.83 -11.14
CA GLU A 95 -35.67 -16.44 -10.20
C GLU A 95 -36.19 -15.54 -9.07
N HIS A 96 -37.44 -15.11 -9.16
CA HIS A 96 -38.15 -14.38 -8.12
C HIS A 96 -38.75 -15.36 -7.08
N VAL A 97 -38.47 -15.12 -5.80
CA VAL A 97 -38.92 -15.94 -4.68
C VAL A 97 -39.81 -15.09 -3.77
N VAL A 98 -40.99 -15.61 -3.46
CA VAL A 98 -41.88 -15.02 -2.47
C VAL A 98 -41.75 -15.82 -1.19
N GLU A 99 -41.16 -15.22 -0.16
CA GLU A 99 -41.06 -15.83 1.17
C GLU A 99 -42.13 -15.23 2.09
N ILE A 100 -42.95 -16.09 2.67
CA ILE A 100 -44.00 -15.69 3.62
C ILE A 100 -43.45 -15.91 5.03
N VAL A 101 -43.03 -14.82 5.66
CA VAL A 101 -42.67 -14.79 7.08
C VAL A 101 -43.94 -14.43 7.86
N PRO A 102 -44.23 -15.01 9.04
CA PRO A 102 -45.40 -14.62 9.81
C PRO A 102 -45.42 -13.09 10.01
N MET A 103 -46.48 -12.44 9.50
CA MET A 103 -46.73 -10.98 9.38
C MET A 103 -46.07 -10.19 8.23
N GLN A 104 -45.21 -10.76 7.38
CA GLN A 104 -44.64 -10.05 6.22
C GLN A 104 -44.46 -10.95 4.99
N VAL A 105 -44.98 -10.52 3.85
CA VAL A 105 -44.63 -11.08 2.54
C VAL A 105 -43.37 -10.37 2.07
N ARG A 106 -42.26 -11.09 1.90
CA ARG A 106 -41.02 -10.55 1.33
C ARG A 106 -40.82 -11.13 -0.06
N THR A 107 -40.76 -10.26 -1.06
CA THR A 107 -40.30 -10.57 -2.41
C THR A 107 -38.79 -10.49 -2.42
N ASN A 108 -38.12 -11.55 -2.83
CA ASN A 108 -36.67 -11.63 -2.85
C ASN A 108 -36.20 -12.29 -4.16
N VAL A 109 -34.96 -12.04 -4.55
CA VAL A 109 -34.35 -12.69 -5.71
C VAL A 109 -33.53 -13.88 -5.20
N ARG A 110 -33.47 -14.97 -5.97
CA ARG A 110 -32.62 -16.11 -5.63
C ARG A 110 -31.16 -15.64 -5.43
N PRO A 111 -30.57 -15.82 -4.23
CA PRO A 111 -29.25 -15.25 -3.93
C PRO A 111 -28.15 -15.74 -4.87
N ALA A 112 -28.22 -17.00 -5.31
CA ALA A 112 -27.27 -17.59 -6.25
C ALA A 112 -27.38 -17.00 -7.67
N TRP A 113 -28.60 -16.64 -8.11
CA TRP A 113 -28.79 -15.97 -9.40
C TRP A 113 -28.35 -14.51 -9.31
N GLN A 114 -28.77 -13.80 -8.27
CA GLN A 114 -28.36 -12.41 -8.01
C GLN A 114 -26.83 -12.26 -7.99
N ALA A 115 -26.13 -13.15 -7.28
CA ALA A 115 -24.67 -13.13 -7.23
C ALA A 115 -24.02 -13.34 -8.62
N ARG A 116 -24.57 -14.25 -9.44
CA ARG A 116 -24.10 -14.47 -10.81
C ARG A 116 -24.38 -13.27 -11.71
N ALA A 117 -25.58 -12.68 -11.62
CA ALA A 117 -25.96 -11.52 -12.39
C ALA A 117 -25.07 -10.30 -12.08
N LEU A 118 -24.83 -10.01 -10.80
CA LEU A 118 -23.92 -8.94 -10.38
C LEU A 118 -22.46 -9.22 -10.78
N ALA A 119 -22.01 -10.47 -10.74
CA ALA A 119 -20.69 -10.85 -11.22
C ALA A 119 -20.54 -10.65 -12.73
N ALA A 120 -21.56 -11.01 -13.52
CA ALA A 120 -21.59 -10.79 -14.97
C ALA A 120 -21.58 -9.29 -15.32
N MET A 121 -22.40 -8.48 -14.65
CA MET A 121 -22.39 -7.01 -14.82
C MET A 121 -21.04 -6.40 -14.42
N THR A 122 -20.43 -6.90 -13.33
CA THR A 122 -19.10 -6.47 -12.89
C THR A 122 -18.03 -6.82 -13.91
N ALA A 123 -18.08 -8.02 -14.50
CA ALA A 123 -17.15 -8.45 -15.55
C ALA A 123 -17.31 -7.64 -16.85
N ALA A 124 -18.55 -7.27 -17.19
CA ALA A 124 -18.85 -6.43 -18.34
C ALA A 124 -18.49 -4.94 -18.11
N GLY A 125 -18.36 -4.52 -16.85
CA GLY A 125 -18.06 -3.13 -16.47
C GLY A 125 -19.23 -2.16 -16.68
N VAL A 126 -20.43 -2.68 -16.93
CA VAL A 126 -21.66 -1.91 -17.21
C VAL A 126 -22.85 -2.52 -16.47
N PRO A 127 -23.87 -1.72 -16.10
CA PRO A 127 -25.10 -2.21 -15.47
C PRO A 127 -26.04 -2.87 -16.49
N ARG A 128 -25.50 -3.81 -17.28
CA ARG A 128 -26.23 -4.57 -18.29
C ARG A 128 -26.04 -6.05 -18.03
N TYR A 129 -27.15 -6.78 -18.03
CA TYR A 129 -27.15 -8.23 -17.90
C TYR A 129 -27.49 -8.86 -19.24
N VAL A 130 -26.71 -9.87 -19.62
CA VAL A 130 -26.98 -10.65 -20.82
C VAL A 130 -27.70 -11.91 -20.37
N ASP A 131 -28.91 -12.12 -20.90
CA ASP A 131 -29.60 -13.38 -20.71
C ASP A 131 -28.91 -14.48 -21.51
N GLU A 132 -28.40 -15.50 -20.83
CA GLU A 132 -27.71 -16.63 -21.46
C GLU A 132 -28.66 -17.51 -22.30
N ALA A 133 -29.97 -17.47 -22.02
CA ALA A 133 -30.96 -18.30 -22.71
C ALA A 133 -31.45 -17.64 -24.02
N THR A 134 -31.58 -16.32 -24.04
CA THR A 134 -32.12 -15.55 -25.18
C THR A 134 -31.07 -14.75 -25.93
N GLY A 135 -29.92 -14.49 -25.31
CA GLY A 135 -28.89 -13.59 -25.82
C GLY A 135 -29.26 -12.12 -25.75
N GLU A 136 -30.38 -11.76 -25.12
CA GLU A 136 -30.85 -10.38 -25.01
C GLU A 136 -30.06 -9.63 -23.93
N VAL A 137 -29.69 -8.38 -24.23
CA VAL A 137 -28.99 -7.48 -23.31
C VAL A 137 -30.00 -6.57 -22.64
N HIS A 138 -30.22 -6.78 -21.36
CA HIS A 138 -31.10 -5.94 -20.55
C HIS A 138 -30.29 -4.90 -19.80
N GLU A 139 -30.76 -3.64 -19.83
CA GLU A 139 -30.34 -2.64 -18.86
C GLU A 139 -31.04 -2.92 -17.54
N VAL A 140 -30.27 -3.01 -16.46
CA VAL A 140 -30.77 -3.51 -15.17
C VAL A 140 -31.13 -2.33 -14.27
N PRO A 141 -32.43 -2.08 -14.00
CA PRO A 141 -32.84 -1.00 -13.13
C PRO A 141 -32.34 -1.22 -11.70
N GLY A 142 -31.96 -0.13 -11.03
CA GLY A 142 -31.53 -0.18 -9.63
C GLY A 142 -30.12 -0.72 -9.39
N VAL A 143 -29.33 -0.99 -10.44
CA VAL A 143 -27.93 -1.40 -10.32
C VAL A 143 -27.00 -0.30 -10.82
N GLU A 144 -26.04 0.10 -9.98
CA GLU A 144 -24.99 1.03 -10.35
C GLU A 144 -23.60 0.40 -10.22
N MET A 145 -22.68 0.82 -11.08
CA MET A 145 -21.27 0.49 -10.97
C MET A 145 -20.64 1.39 -9.90
N ARG A 146 -20.40 0.86 -8.71
CA ARG A 146 -19.76 1.57 -7.59
C ARG A 146 -18.37 1.01 -7.28
N PRO A 147 -17.43 1.82 -6.78
CA PRO A 147 -16.15 1.31 -6.29
C PRO A 147 -16.40 0.26 -5.21
N SER A 148 -16.04 -1.00 -5.48
CA SER A 148 -16.26 -2.10 -4.54
C SER A 148 -15.44 -1.95 -3.27
N LYS A 149 -14.26 -1.34 -3.39
CA LYS A 149 -13.32 -1.02 -2.32
C LYS A 149 -12.62 0.29 -2.63
N ALA A 150 -12.37 1.07 -1.58
CA ALA A 150 -11.48 2.23 -1.69
C ALA A 150 -10.14 1.79 -2.28
N ALA A 151 -9.64 2.54 -3.28
CA ALA A 151 -8.34 2.28 -3.86
C ALA A 151 -7.28 2.44 -2.76
N GLY A 152 -6.55 1.37 -2.50
CA GLY A 152 -5.51 1.29 -1.50
C GLY A 152 -4.13 1.07 -2.10
N LEU A 153 -3.17 0.96 -1.20
CA LEU A 153 -1.75 0.79 -1.50
C LEU A 153 -1.24 -0.53 -0.97
N ARG A 154 -0.54 -1.30 -1.82
CA ARG A 154 0.25 -2.46 -1.40
C ARG A 154 1.70 -2.31 -1.82
N MET A 155 2.59 -2.24 -0.84
CA MET A 155 4.04 -2.38 -1.01
C MET A 155 4.42 -3.86 -0.93
N THR A 156 5.23 -4.33 -1.87
CA THR A 156 5.81 -5.68 -1.86
C THR A 156 7.32 -5.57 -2.00
N TYR A 157 8.07 -6.25 -1.15
CA TYR A 157 9.53 -6.31 -1.22
C TYR A 157 10.00 -7.43 -2.14
N THR A 158 11.15 -7.24 -2.78
CA THR A 158 11.81 -8.31 -3.54
C THR A 158 12.21 -9.44 -2.60
N ARG A 159 12.04 -10.68 -3.06
CA ARG A 159 12.47 -11.87 -2.33
C ARG A 159 13.91 -12.22 -2.71
N LYS A 160 14.58 -12.95 -1.83
CA LYS A 160 15.88 -13.58 -2.13
C LYS A 160 15.77 -14.42 -3.39
N SER A 161 16.77 -14.31 -4.24
CA SER A 161 16.89 -15.08 -5.47
C SER A 161 18.34 -15.42 -5.74
N LYS A 162 18.61 -16.31 -6.71
CA LYS A 162 19.99 -16.64 -7.10
C LYS A 162 20.80 -15.41 -7.53
N ASN A 163 20.14 -14.39 -8.07
CA ASN A 163 20.77 -13.16 -8.56
C ASN A 163 20.75 -12.01 -7.52
N SER A 164 20.05 -12.19 -6.39
CA SER A 164 19.98 -11.22 -5.30
C SER A 164 19.89 -11.98 -3.98
N PRO A 165 21.03 -12.28 -3.33
CA PRO A 165 21.06 -13.08 -2.10
C PRO A 165 20.38 -12.37 -0.93
N CYS A 166 20.29 -11.05 -0.97
CA CYS A 166 19.56 -10.23 -0.01
C CYS A 166 18.12 -10.00 -0.47
N ASP A 167 17.18 -9.97 0.48
CA ASP A 167 15.82 -9.51 0.21
C ASP A 167 15.74 -7.98 0.21
N GLY A 168 14.62 -7.45 -0.28
CA GLY A 168 14.42 -6.01 -0.38
C GLY A 168 14.47 -5.27 0.96
N ARG A 169 14.15 -5.93 2.09
CA ARG A 169 14.22 -5.31 3.42
C ARG A 169 15.67 -5.26 3.91
N GLU A 170 16.44 -6.31 3.68
CA GLU A 170 17.87 -6.37 3.99
C GLU A 170 18.63 -5.29 3.22
N LEU A 171 18.32 -5.11 1.92
CA LEU A 171 18.90 -4.05 1.09
C LEU A 171 18.55 -2.65 1.60
N VAL A 172 17.30 -2.42 2.02
CA VAL A 172 16.89 -1.16 2.65
C VAL A 172 17.63 -0.93 3.98
N ALA A 173 17.76 -1.97 4.81
CA ALA A 173 18.47 -1.87 6.09
C ALA A 173 19.97 -1.61 5.93
N GLU A 174 20.59 -2.12 4.87
CA GLU A 174 21.98 -1.81 4.52
C GLU A 174 22.14 -0.39 3.97
N ALA A 175 21.25 0.03 3.05
CA ALA A 175 21.22 1.40 2.54
C ALA A 175 20.95 2.44 3.65
N TRP A 176 20.19 2.04 4.68
CA TRP A 176 20.00 2.83 5.88
C TRP A 176 21.29 2.97 6.70
N ARG A 177 21.94 1.85 7.03
CA ARG A 177 23.18 1.83 7.82
C ARG A 177 24.33 2.57 7.14
N SER A 178 24.38 2.54 5.81
CA SER A 178 25.36 3.27 5.00
C SER A 178 25.03 4.75 4.81
N GLY A 179 23.89 5.23 5.30
CA GLY A 179 23.47 6.63 5.16
C GLY A 179 22.93 7.01 3.78
N ALA A 180 22.86 6.08 2.83
CA ALA A 180 22.34 6.33 1.48
C ALA A 180 20.86 6.77 1.50
N LEU A 181 20.11 6.38 2.53
CA LEU A 181 18.70 6.74 2.71
C LEU A 181 18.47 7.99 3.57
N ALA A 182 19.53 8.68 4.03
CA ALA A 182 19.40 9.83 4.94
C ALA A 182 18.53 10.98 4.39
N ARG A 183 18.47 11.15 3.06
CA ARG A 183 17.59 12.15 2.40
C ARG A 183 16.12 11.73 2.33
N HIS A 184 15.83 10.44 2.48
CA HIS A 184 14.49 9.86 2.26
C HIS A 184 13.78 9.45 3.55
N VAL A 185 14.50 9.44 4.68
CA VAL A 185 13.97 9.09 6.00
C VAL A 185 14.06 10.33 6.88
N LEU A 186 13.31 10.34 7.98
CA LEU A 186 13.35 11.38 9.00
C LEU A 186 14.80 11.77 9.35
N PRO A 187 15.15 13.07 9.28
CA PRO A 187 16.47 13.56 9.67
C PRO A 187 16.87 13.15 11.08
N ALA A 188 15.91 13.03 12.01
CA ALA A 188 16.13 12.60 13.39
C ALA A 188 16.62 11.16 13.53
N LEU A 189 16.36 10.32 12.53
CA LEU A 189 16.80 8.94 12.47
C LEU A 189 18.07 8.78 11.66
N ALA A 190 18.40 9.75 10.79
CA ALA A 190 19.54 9.65 9.90
C ALA A 190 20.81 9.32 10.72
N PRO A 191 21.65 8.37 10.26
CA PRO A 191 22.90 8.11 10.94
C PRO A 191 23.68 9.41 11.06
N ALA A 192 24.12 9.74 12.28
CA ALA A 192 24.97 10.89 12.50
C ALA A 192 26.14 10.80 11.52
N ALA A 193 26.39 11.87 10.76
CA ALA A 193 27.58 11.94 9.94
C ALA A 193 28.78 11.60 10.84
N PRO A 194 29.70 10.71 10.41
CA PRO A 194 30.88 10.43 11.21
C PRO A 194 31.55 11.77 11.52
N PRO A 195 31.99 11.99 12.78
CA PRO A 195 32.74 13.20 13.09
C PRO A 195 33.87 13.28 12.06
N ALA A 196 33.98 14.42 11.39
CA ALA A 196 35.08 14.67 10.48
C ALA A 196 36.35 14.44 11.31
N GLU A 197 37.05 13.35 11.00
CA GLU A 197 38.31 12.99 11.63
C GLU A 197 39.22 14.19 11.42
N ASP A 198 39.57 14.87 12.52
CA ASP A 198 40.43 16.05 12.53
C ASP A 198 41.66 15.74 11.69
N ALA A 199 41.72 16.35 10.50
CA ALA A 199 42.93 16.36 9.71
C ALA A 199 44.03 16.95 10.59
N PRO A 200 45.13 16.23 10.88
CA PRO A 200 46.19 16.80 11.69
C PRO A 200 46.76 17.99 10.92
N ALA A 201 46.59 19.18 11.50
CA ALA A 201 47.29 20.38 11.06
C ALA A 201 48.79 20.09 11.16
N GLU A 202 49.38 19.84 10.00
CA GLU A 202 50.80 19.65 9.78
C GLU A 202 51.55 20.87 10.34
N GLN A 203 52.19 20.66 11.50
CA GLN A 203 53.21 21.57 12.01
C GLN A 203 54.41 21.51 11.05
N ALA A 204 54.65 22.58 10.32
CA ALA A 204 55.90 22.78 9.60
C ALA A 204 56.34 24.25 9.64
N GLY A 205 57.32 24.53 10.53
CA GLY A 205 58.49 25.32 10.16
C GLY A 205 58.50 26.83 10.47
N GLU A 206 58.76 27.18 11.73
CA GLU A 206 59.67 28.29 12.05
C GLU A 206 61.08 27.67 12.15
N PRO A 207 62.09 28.15 11.39
CA PRO A 207 62.99 29.16 11.96
C PRO A 207 63.66 30.11 10.95
N ALA A 208 64.02 31.31 11.41
CA ALA A 208 65.43 31.74 11.53
C ALA A 208 65.55 33.27 11.52
N LYS A 209 66.15 33.79 12.60
CA LYS A 209 66.84 35.09 12.64
C LYS A 209 67.86 35.20 11.50
N ALA A 210 67.90 36.34 10.83
CA ALA A 210 69.12 36.87 10.24
C ALA A 210 69.14 38.40 10.42
N ALA A 211 70.25 38.86 10.98
CA ALA A 211 70.62 40.27 11.16
C ALA A 211 70.82 40.97 9.82
N VAL A 212 70.50 42.27 9.75
CA VAL A 212 71.41 43.43 9.58
C VAL A 212 70.60 44.69 9.92
#